data_AF-A0A9P0ZKI0-F1
#
_entry.id   AF-A0A9P0ZKI0-F1
#
_cell.length_a   1.000
_cell.length_b   1.000
_cell.length_c   1.000
_cell.angle_alpha   90.00
_cell.angle_beta   90.00
_cell.angle_gamma   90.00
#
_symmetry.space_group_name_H-M   'P 1'
#
loop_
_entity.id
_entity.type
_entity.pdbx_description
1 polymer ?
#
loop_
_entity_poly.entity_id
_entity_poly.type
_entity_poly.pdbx_seq_one_letter_code
_entity_poly.pdbx_strand_id
1 'polypeptide(L)'
;MASEVPIVEVKPNTRGWTCRVTLIEKQNVRTAKRSPLKFMPMILQDSTGTKVQATAFQGDIEGIDQRLTLYSTYLVSDAYVKTIADMRFNVDDTYPYVWSLNRRTLIQDVDISEGPNYRKIAEAETTPFGDIFTSFLHDTRINILAA
;
A
#
# COMPACT_ATOMS: atom_id res chain seq x y z
N MET A 1 16.75 -5.00 -17.96
CA MET A 1 15.94 -4.35 -16.91
C MET A 1 14.49 -4.62 -17.28
N ALA A 2 13.70 -5.20 -16.37
CA ALA A 2 12.26 -5.37 -16.61
C ALA A 2 11.61 -3.98 -16.70
N SER A 3 10.65 -3.81 -17.61
CA SER A 3 9.92 -2.55 -17.73
C SER A 3 9.06 -2.32 -16.48
N GLU A 4 9.15 -1.13 -15.91
CA GLU A 4 8.29 -0.72 -14.80
C GLU A 4 6.85 -0.56 -15.28
N VAL A 5 5.91 -1.09 -14.51
CA VAL A 5 4.47 -0.94 -14.76
C VAL A 5 3.80 -0.22 -13.59
N PRO A 6 2.76 0.60 -13.83
CA PRO A 6 1.98 1.22 -12.77
C PRO A 6 1.18 0.17 -11.99
N ILE A 7 0.75 0.50 -10.77
CA ILE A 7 0.02 -0.44 -9.90
C ILE A 7 -1.23 -0.96 -10.62
N VAL A 8 -1.96 -0.09 -11.33
CA VAL A 8 -3.22 -0.41 -12.02
C VAL A 8 -3.12 -1.57 -13.03
N GLU A 9 -1.92 -1.83 -13.57
CA GLU A 9 -1.69 -2.91 -14.53
C GLU A 9 -1.43 -4.27 -13.85
N VAL A 10 -1.09 -4.27 -12.57
CA VAL A 10 -0.74 -5.48 -11.82
C VAL A 10 -2.01 -6.23 -11.38
N LYS A 11 -2.18 -7.46 -11.86
CA LYS A 11 -3.31 -8.37 -11.54
C LYS A 11 -2.83 -9.74 -11.02
N PRO A 12 -3.67 -10.56 -10.36
CA PRO A 12 -3.31 -11.87 -9.78
C PRO A 12 -2.50 -12.85 -10.65
N ASN A 13 -2.60 -12.75 -11.98
CA ASN A 13 -1.91 -13.64 -12.92
C ASN A 13 -0.81 -12.95 -13.74
N THR A 14 -0.49 -11.70 -13.42
CA THR A 14 0.57 -10.93 -14.07
C THR A 14 1.91 -11.49 -13.61
N ARG A 15 2.84 -11.75 -14.53
CA ARG A 15 4.15 -12.35 -14.23
C ARG A 15 5.26 -11.43 -14.72
N GLY A 16 6.40 -11.44 -14.00
CA GLY A 16 7.59 -10.69 -14.39
C GLY A 16 7.38 -9.18 -14.34
N TRP A 17 6.52 -8.72 -13.43
CA TRP A 17 6.21 -7.31 -13.29
C TRP A 17 7.08 -6.68 -12.21
N THR A 18 7.44 -5.43 -12.43
CA THR A 18 8.13 -4.58 -11.46
C THR A 18 7.37 -3.27 -11.35
N CYS A 19 7.07 -2.85 -10.14
CA CYS A 19 6.37 -1.59 -9.87
C CYS A 19 7.22 -0.69 -8.98
N ARG A 20 7.37 0.57 -9.37
CA ARG A 20 8.00 1.61 -8.55
C ARG A 20 6.97 2.20 -7.60
N VAL A 21 7.19 2.02 -6.31
CA VAL A 21 6.23 2.38 -5.26
C VAL A 21 6.90 3.00 -4.05
N THR A 22 6.22 3.95 -3.42
CA THR A 22 6.60 4.57 -2.15
C THR A 22 5.80 3.96 -1.02
N LEU A 23 6.46 3.62 0.09
CA LEU A 23 5.77 3.18 1.30
C LEU A 23 5.19 4.40 2.02
N ILE A 24 3.87 4.56 2.02
CA ILE A 24 3.20 5.74 2.63
C ILE A 24 2.61 5.46 4.01
N GLU A 25 2.30 4.21 4.31
CA GLU A 25 1.80 3.80 5.63
C GLU A 25 2.35 2.44 6.01
N LYS A 26 2.68 2.29 7.30
CA LYS A 26 3.16 1.05 7.90
C LYS A 26 2.47 0.85 9.24
N GLN A 27 1.61 -0.17 9.33
CA GLN A 27 0.82 -0.45 10.52
C GLN A 27 1.52 -1.46 11.44
N ASN A 28 1.15 -1.46 12.72
CA ASN A 28 1.62 -2.46 13.67
C ASN A 28 1.22 -3.88 13.27
N VAL A 29 2.01 -4.86 13.73
CA VAL A 29 1.69 -6.28 13.60
C VAL A 29 0.38 -6.60 14.34
N ARG A 30 -0.54 -7.27 13.65
CA ARG A 30 -1.84 -7.69 14.17
C ARG A 30 -2.00 -9.20 14.10
N THR A 31 -2.87 -9.73 14.93
CA THR A 31 -3.31 -11.13 14.88
C THR A 31 -4.69 -11.20 14.24
N ALA A 32 -4.90 -12.14 13.32
CA ALA A 32 -6.19 -12.35 12.67
C ALA A 32 -7.26 -12.75 13.69
N LYS A 33 -8.52 -12.33 13.45
CA LYS A 33 -9.62 -12.58 14.40
C LYS A 33 -9.94 -14.07 14.60
N ARG A 34 -9.77 -14.89 13.56
CA ARG A 34 -10.20 -16.30 13.53
C ARG A 34 -9.04 -17.29 13.48
N SER A 35 -7.79 -16.82 13.55
CA SER A 35 -6.61 -17.68 13.48
C SER A 35 -5.43 -17.03 14.19
N PRO A 36 -4.42 -17.79 14.65
CA PRO A 36 -3.20 -17.23 15.22
C PRO A 36 -2.29 -16.57 14.16
N LEU A 37 -2.82 -16.28 12.97
CA LEU A 37 -2.07 -15.69 11.88
C LEU A 37 -1.67 -14.26 12.22
N LYS A 38 -0.37 -13.99 12.32
CA LYS A 38 0.16 -12.63 12.43
C LYS A 38 0.37 -12.02 11.05
N PHE A 39 0.03 -10.74 10.92
CA PHE A 39 0.20 -9.98 9.68
C PHE A 39 0.52 -8.52 9.96
N MET A 40 1.25 -7.89 9.05
CA MET A 40 1.61 -6.46 9.11
C MET A 40 1.14 -5.76 7.83
N PRO A 41 0.06 -4.96 7.91
CA PRO A 41 -0.42 -4.17 6.78
C PRO A 41 0.48 -2.96 6.50
N MET A 42 0.61 -2.64 5.22
CA MET A 42 1.31 -1.48 4.68
C MET A 42 0.51 -0.92 3.51
N ILE A 43 0.68 0.36 3.23
CA ILE A 43 0.13 1.00 2.02
C ILE A 43 1.29 1.49 1.16
N LEU A 44 1.28 1.01 -0.08
CA LEU A 44 2.21 1.44 -1.12
C LEU A 44 1.47 2.33 -2.11
N GLN A 45 2.15 3.33 -2.66
CA GLN A 45 1.60 4.24 -3.66
C GLN A 45 2.57 4.40 -4.82
N ASP A 46 2.09 4.40 -6.05
CA ASP A 46 2.92 4.71 -7.22
C ASP A 46 2.93 6.22 -7.55
N SER A 47 3.64 6.59 -8.62
CA SER A 47 3.73 7.98 -9.09
C SER A 47 2.42 8.54 -9.64
N THR A 48 1.46 7.69 -10.01
CA THR A 48 0.13 8.09 -10.49
C THR A 48 -0.83 8.39 -9.35
N GLY A 49 -0.47 8.00 -8.12
CA GLY A 49 -1.29 8.19 -6.93
C GLY A 49 -2.12 6.96 -6.57
N THR A 50 -2.10 5.90 -7.39
CA THR A 50 -2.79 4.65 -7.09
C THR A 50 -2.18 4.00 -5.85
N LYS A 51 -3.04 3.56 -4.94
CA LYS A 51 -2.62 2.89 -3.70
C LYS A 51 -2.94 1.41 -3.72
N VAL A 52 -2.10 0.63 -3.04
CA VAL A 52 -2.33 -0.80 -2.80
C VAL A 52 -1.99 -1.15 -1.36
N GLN A 53 -2.84 -1.97 -0.72
CA GLN A 53 -2.47 -2.61 0.53
C GLN A 53 -1.51 -3.77 0.26
N ALA A 54 -0.33 -3.69 0.85
CA ALA A 54 0.64 -4.77 0.89
C ALA A 54 0.69 -5.36 2.31
N THR A 55 0.81 -6.67 2.43
CA THR A 55 0.82 -7.36 3.73
C THR A 55 1.96 -8.36 3.81
N ALA A 56 2.74 -8.28 4.89
CA ALA A 56 3.68 -9.34 5.26
C ALA A 56 3.02 -10.26 6.30
N PHE A 57 3.32 -11.56 6.24
CA PHE A 57 2.72 -12.56 7.13
C PHE A 57 3.80 -13.33 7.91
N GLN A 58 3.49 -13.66 9.16
CA GLN A 58 4.29 -14.58 10.00
C GLN A 58 5.80 -14.31 9.94
N GLY A 59 6.60 -15.31 9.57
CA GLY A 59 8.06 -15.25 9.55
C GLY A 59 8.67 -14.35 8.46
N ASP A 60 7.85 -13.72 7.63
CA ASP A 60 8.29 -12.71 6.66
C ASP A 60 8.19 -11.29 7.24
N ILE A 61 7.46 -11.10 8.35
CA ILE A 61 7.23 -9.78 8.95
C ILE A 61 8.56 -9.11 9.31
N GLU A 62 9.42 -9.77 10.09
CA GLU A 62 10.66 -9.17 10.58
C GLU A 62 11.57 -8.70 9.45
N GLY A 63 11.77 -9.53 8.42
CA GLY A 63 12.61 -9.19 7.28
C GLY A 63 12.04 -8.05 6.44
N ILE A 64 10.73 -8.03 6.21
CA ILE A 64 10.07 -6.95 5.45
C ILE A 64 10.04 -5.65 6.25
N ASP A 65 9.80 -5.74 7.57
CA ASP A 65 9.77 -4.61 8.50
C ASP A 65 11.11 -3.88 8.56
N GLN A 66 12.21 -4.63 8.64
CA GLN A 66 13.57 -4.07 8.61
C GLN A 66 13.95 -3.53 7.22
N ARG A 67 13.46 -4.15 6.14
CA ARG A 67 13.78 -3.78 4.75
C ARG A 67 13.13 -2.47 4.33
N LEU A 68 11.88 -2.25 4.74
CA LEU A 68 11.04 -1.15 4.26
C LEU A 68 10.96 -0.02 5.28
N THR A 69 11.41 1.15 4.83
CA THR A 69 11.41 2.41 5.57
C THR A 69 10.27 3.29 5.08
N LEU A 70 9.52 3.89 6.02
CA LEU A 70 8.42 4.78 5.71
C LEU A 70 8.89 5.95 4.82
N TYR A 71 8.07 6.33 3.84
CA TYR A 71 8.32 7.36 2.84
C TYR A 71 9.51 7.12 1.90
N SER A 72 10.07 5.91 1.89
CA SER A 72 11.10 5.51 0.94
C SER A 72 10.49 4.83 -0.29
N THR A 73 11.20 4.89 -1.42
CA THR A 73 10.75 4.36 -2.71
C THR A 73 11.52 3.10 -3.09
N TYR A 74 10.80 2.14 -3.65
CA TYR A 74 11.29 0.82 -3.95
C TYR A 74 10.80 0.35 -5.31
N LEU A 75 11.58 -0.51 -5.96
CA LEU A 75 11.10 -1.39 -7.02
C LEU A 75 10.66 -2.70 -6.38
N VAL A 76 9.35 -2.96 -6.41
CA VAL A 76 8.73 -4.20 -5.93
C VAL A 76 8.39 -5.07 -7.13
N SER A 77 8.87 -6.30 -7.15
CA SER A 77 8.62 -7.24 -8.26
C SER A 77 8.06 -8.56 -7.78
N ASP A 78 7.15 -9.12 -8.58
CA ASP A 78 6.57 -10.45 -8.42
C ASP A 78 6.04 -10.73 -6.99
N ALA A 79 5.46 -9.71 -6.35
CA ALA A 79 4.66 -9.92 -5.14
C ALA A 79 3.44 -10.80 -5.46
N TYR A 80 2.93 -11.51 -4.47
CA TYR A 80 1.75 -12.33 -4.70
C TYR A 80 0.48 -11.48 -4.62
N VAL A 81 -0.32 -11.47 -5.69
CA VAL A 81 -1.46 -10.56 -5.86
C VAL A 81 -2.78 -11.33 -5.72
N LYS A 82 -3.70 -10.79 -4.92
CA LYS A 82 -5.03 -11.37 -4.65
C LYS A 82 -6.13 -10.35 -4.86
N THR A 83 -7.27 -10.80 -5.39
CA THR A 83 -8.49 -10.00 -5.41
C THR A 83 -9.05 -9.83 -4.00
N ILE A 84 -9.48 -8.61 -3.69
CA ILE A 84 -10.15 -8.31 -2.43
C ILE A 84 -11.57 -8.91 -2.47
N ALA A 85 -11.93 -9.64 -1.42
CA ALA A 85 -13.26 -10.24 -1.31
C ALA A 85 -14.35 -9.22 -0.89
N ASP A 86 -13.99 -8.22 -0.09
CA ASP A 86 -14.88 -7.18 0.41
C ASP A 86 -14.25 -5.80 0.18
N MET A 87 -14.78 -5.07 -0.81
CA MET A 87 -14.25 -3.79 -1.28
C MET A 87 -14.23 -2.70 -0.20
N ARG A 88 -14.99 -2.84 0.89
CA ARG A 88 -14.97 -1.88 2.01
C ARG A 88 -13.58 -1.76 2.65
N PHE A 89 -12.80 -2.85 2.61
CA PHE A 89 -11.41 -2.88 3.12
C PHE A 89 -10.37 -2.54 2.07
N ASN A 90 -10.79 -2.15 0.86
CA ASN A 90 -9.86 -1.70 -0.17
C ASN A 90 -9.20 -0.38 0.26
N VAL A 91 -8.04 -0.05 -0.29
CA VAL A 91 -7.38 1.24 -0.02
C VAL A 91 -7.63 2.23 -1.14
N ASP A 92 -7.89 1.72 -2.35
CA ASP A 92 -8.12 2.50 -3.55
C ASP A 92 -9.23 1.86 -4.40
N ASP A 93 -10.35 2.55 -4.59
CA ASP A 93 -11.53 2.00 -5.26
C ASP A 93 -11.27 1.63 -6.73
N THR A 94 -10.21 2.16 -7.34
CA THR A 94 -9.81 1.85 -8.70
C THR A 94 -8.94 0.60 -8.83
N TYR A 95 -8.41 0.10 -7.71
CA TYR A 95 -7.49 -1.04 -7.68
C TYR A 95 -7.95 -2.14 -6.69
N PRO A 96 -8.75 -3.13 -7.13
CA PRO A 96 -9.42 -4.10 -6.25
C PRO A 96 -8.54 -5.29 -5.85
N TYR A 97 -7.23 -5.07 -5.67
CA TYR A 97 -6.27 -6.12 -5.37
C TYR A 97 -5.40 -5.76 -4.17
N VAL A 98 -4.86 -6.79 -3.52
CA VAL A 98 -3.89 -6.69 -2.42
C VAL A 98 -2.65 -7.49 -2.72
N TRP A 99 -1.53 -7.04 -2.19
CA TRP A 99 -0.24 -7.69 -2.37
C TRP A 99 0.18 -8.40 -1.08
N SER A 100 0.77 -9.59 -1.22
CA SER A 100 1.44 -10.28 -0.13
C SER A 100 2.93 -10.24 -0.40
N LEU A 101 3.66 -9.50 0.45
CA LEU A 101 5.11 -9.43 0.40
C LEU A 101 5.68 -10.60 1.20
N ASN A 102 6.59 -11.34 0.58
CA ASN A 102 7.25 -12.49 1.19
C ASN A 102 8.70 -12.58 0.73
N ARG A 103 9.45 -13.59 1.19
CA ARG A 103 10.87 -13.78 0.83
C ARG A 103 11.15 -13.96 -0.66
N ARG A 104 10.14 -14.27 -1.49
CA ARG A 104 10.27 -14.39 -2.95
C ARG A 104 10.00 -13.08 -3.68
N THR A 105 9.44 -12.09 -2.99
CA THR A 105 9.23 -10.75 -3.55
C THR A 105 10.58 -10.04 -3.65
N LEU A 106 10.94 -9.60 -4.86
CA LEU A 106 12.15 -8.81 -5.06
C LEU A 106 11.88 -7.35 -4.69
N ILE A 107 12.67 -6.79 -3.78
CA ILE A 107 12.56 -5.41 -3.30
C ILE A 107 13.92 -4.73 -3.46
N GLN A 108 14.00 -3.75 -4.36
CA GLN A 108 15.22 -2.97 -4.60
C GLN A 108 15.02 -1.52 -4.15
N ASP A 109 16.05 -0.92 -3.58
CA ASP A 109 16.04 0.50 -3.23
C ASP A 109 16.08 1.36 -4.49
N VAL A 110 15.38 2.48 -4.44
CA VAL A 110 15.52 3.57 -5.41
C VAL A 110 16.15 4.74 -4.67
N ASP A 111 17.22 5.31 -5.24
CA ASP A 111 17.90 6.45 -4.65
C ASP A 111 16.94 7.64 -4.45
N ILE A 112 17.12 8.36 -3.34
CA ILE A 112 16.25 9.47 -2.91
C ILE A 112 16.16 10.57 -3.99
N SER A 113 17.20 10.74 -4.81
CA SER A 113 17.23 11.71 -5.92
C SER A 113 16.28 11.39 -7.07
N GLU A 114 15.79 10.15 -7.16
CA GLU A 114 14.84 9.70 -8.19
C GLU A 114 13.44 9.37 -7.62
N GLY A 115 13.22 9.61 -6.31
CA GLY A 115 11.95 9.37 -5.65
C GLY A 115 10.88 10.43 -5.98
N PRO A 116 9.58 10.08 -5.93
CA PRO A 116 8.51 11.06 -6.04
C PRO A 116 8.61 12.09 -4.90
N ASN A 117 8.45 13.36 -5.26
CA ASN A 117 8.46 14.47 -4.29
C ASN A 117 7.27 14.34 -3.33
N TYR A 118 7.55 13.92 -2.10
CA TYR A 118 6.60 13.69 -1.01
C TYR A 118 5.73 14.92 -0.67
N ARG A 119 6.12 16.14 -1.08
CA ARG A 119 5.24 17.33 -0.99
C ARG A 119 3.89 17.13 -1.71
N LYS A 120 3.85 16.35 -2.79
CA LYS A 120 2.63 16.14 -3.58
C LYS A 120 1.63 15.17 -2.91
N ILE A 121 2.10 14.28 -2.03
CA ILE A 121 1.26 13.31 -1.31
C ILE A 121 0.43 14.02 -0.21
N ALA A 122 0.91 15.17 0.28
CA ALA A 122 0.26 15.93 1.33
C ALA A 122 -0.89 16.84 0.84
N GLU A 123 -1.15 16.92 -0.47
CA GLU A 123 -2.29 17.66 -1.05
C GLU A 123 -3.59 16.84 -1.01
N ALA A 124 -3.82 16.09 0.08
CA ALA A 124 -5.09 15.40 0.26
C ALA A 124 -6.19 16.44 0.48
N GLU A 125 -7.31 16.34 -0.26
CA GLU A 125 -8.49 17.14 0.02
C GLU A 125 -8.97 16.83 1.44
N THR A 126 -8.92 17.84 2.31
CA THR A 126 -9.29 17.70 3.72
C THR A 126 -10.76 18.02 3.93
N THR A 127 -11.45 17.18 4.67
CA THR A 127 -12.80 17.42 5.18
C THR A 127 -12.70 18.27 6.46
N PRO A 128 -13.39 19.43 6.53
CA PRO A 128 -13.50 20.18 7.78
C PRO A 128 -14.09 19.30 8.89
N PHE A 129 -13.62 19.48 10.12
CA PHE A 129 -14.08 18.68 11.26
C PHE A 129 -15.61 18.77 11.47
N GLY A 130 -16.24 19.91 11.13
CA GLY A 130 -17.70 20.09 11.22
C GLY A 130 -18.51 19.15 10.33
N ASP A 131 -17.92 18.62 9.25
CA ASP A 131 -18.62 17.84 8.22
C ASP A 131 -18.48 16.32 8.41
N ILE A 132 -17.84 15.89 9.51
CA ILE A 132 -17.65 14.47 9.84
C ILE A 132 -19.00 13.76 9.96
N PHE A 133 -20.00 14.39 10.59
CA PHE A 133 -21.31 13.77 10.80
C PHE A 133 -22.05 13.46 9.50
N THR A 134 -21.92 14.33 8.50
CA THR A 134 -22.47 14.09 7.15
C THR A 134 -21.78 12.90 6.50
N SER A 135 -20.47 12.74 6.72
CA SER A 135 -19.68 11.65 6.15
C SER A 135 -20.01 10.29 6.78
N PHE A 136 -20.37 10.26 8.07
CA PHE A 136 -20.82 9.02 8.75
C PHE A 136 -22.08 8.42 8.13
N LEU A 137 -22.97 9.25 7.57
CA LEU A 137 -24.22 8.78 6.96
C LEU A 137 -23.98 8.02 5.65
N HIS A 138 -22.81 8.15 5.05
CA HIS A 138 -22.52 7.67 3.69
C HIS A 138 -21.35 6.68 3.62
N ASP A 139 -20.80 6.25 4.77
CA ASP A 139 -19.61 5.38 4.86
C ASP A 139 -18.44 5.89 3.98
N THR A 140 -18.30 7.22 3.90
CA THR A 140 -17.32 7.88 3.03
C THR A 140 -15.98 8.01 3.75
N ARG A 141 -14.88 7.72 3.04
CA ARG A 141 -13.52 7.99 3.53
C ARG A 141 -13.24 9.49 3.53
N ILE A 142 -12.69 9.99 4.64
CA ILE A 142 -12.38 11.41 4.82
C ILE A 142 -10.95 11.59 5.32
N ASN A 143 -10.31 12.69 4.95
CA ASN A 143 -9.04 13.13 5.52
C ASN A 143 -9.31 14.35 6.40
N ILE A 144 -8.86 14.35 7.66
CA ILE A 144 -9.07 15.49 8.55
C ILE A 144 -7.71 16.04 8.93
N LEU A 145 -7.57 17.37 8.85
CA LEU A 145 -6.42 18.09 9.39
C LEU A 145 -6.89 18.88 10.61
N ALA A 146 -6.24 18.68 11.75
CA ALA A 146 -6.43 19.48 12.95
C ALA A 146 -5.14 20.25 13.22
N ALA A 147 -5.26 21.55 13.49
CA ALA A 147 -4.16 22.46 13.84
C ALA A 147 -4.07 22.66 15.35
#